data_AF-A0A2V9KG53-F1
#
_entry.id   AF-A0A2V9KG53-F1
#
_cell.length_a   1.000
_cell.length_b   1.000
_cell.length_c   1.000
_cell.angle_alpha   90.00
_cell.angle_beta   90.00
_cell.angle_gamma   90.00
#
_symmetry.space_group_name_H-M   'P 1'
#
loop_
_entity.id
_entity.type
_entity.pdbx_description
1 polymer ?
#
loop_
_entity_poly.entity_id
_entity_poly.type
_entity_poly.pdbx_seq_one_letter_code
_entity_poly.pdbx_strand_id
1 'polypeptide(L)' 'MSEVAQALRKARRVVALTGAGLSAESGIPTFRAPGGLWRIFSPQELATPEAFARNSRLVW' A
#
# COMPACT_ATOMS: atom_id res chain seq x y z
N MET A 1 -6.13 17.40 -24.90
CA MET A 1 -5.26 17.09 -23.74
C MET A 1 -6.04 17.39 -22.47
N SER A 2 -6.06 16.48 -21.50
CA SER A 2 -6.89 16.64 -20.29
C SER A 2 -6.41 17.82 -19.43
N GLU A 3 -7.34 18.43 -18.70
CA GLU A 3 -7.09 19.52 -17.74
C GLU A 3 -5.94 19.19 -16.77
N VAL A 4 -5.87 17.95 -16.31
CA VAL A 4 -4.78 17.43 -15.46
C VAL A 4 -3.41 17.56 -16.14
N ALA A 5 -3.29 17.17 -17.40
CA ALA A 5 -2.03 17.25 -18.13
C ALA A 5 -1.57 18.70 -18.35
N GLN A 6 -2.51 19.66 -18.42
CA GLN A 6 -2.19 21.07 -18.50
C GLN A 6 -1.78 21.64 -17.12
N ALA A 7 -2.47 21.25 -16.06
CA ALA A 7 -2.13 21.61 -14.69
C ALA A 7 -0.73 21.13 -14.30
N LEU A 8 -0.39 19.87 -14.64
CA LEU A 8 0.94 19.31 -14.41
C LEU A 8 2.05 20.06 -15.16
N ARG A 9 1.80 20.45 -16.42
CA ARG A 9 2.79 21.23 -17.20
C ARG A 9 3.04 22.64 -16.63
N LYS A 10 2.05 23.24 -15.97
CA LYS A 10 2.17 24.58 -15.37
C LYS A 10 2.75 24.55 -13.96
N ALA A 11 2.70 23.41 -13.28
CA ALA A 11 3.16 23.28 -11.91
C ALA A 11 4.68 23.44 -11.82
N ARG A 12 5.14 24.30 -10.91
CA ARG A 12 6.58 24.49 -10.63
C ARG A 12 7.15 23.42 -9.68
N ARG A 13 6.28 22.78 -8.89
CA ARG A 13 6.61 21.73 -7.92
C ARG A 13 5.45 20.75 -7.88
N VAL A 14 5.74 19.46 -8.03
CA VAL A 14 4.76 18.37 -8.02
C VAL A 14 5.16 17.36 -6.96
N VAL A 15 4.19 16.86 -6.20
CA VAL A 15 4.36 15.76 -5.25
C VAL A 15 3.33 14.71 -5.59
N ALA A 16 3.76 13.45 -5.65
CA ALA A 16 2.88 12.30 -5.78
C ALA A 16 2.91 11.52 -4.46
N LEU A 17 1.74 11.41 -3.81
CA LEU A 17 1.54 10.49 -2.69
C LEU A 17 0.97 9.19 -3.25
N THR A 18 1.69 8.09 -3.03
CA THR A 18 1.30 6.76 -3.53
C THR A 18 0.95 5.84 -2.36
N GLY A 19 0.22 4.77 -2.66
CA GLY A 19 -0.09 3.71 -1.70
C GLY A 19 0.06 2.34 -2.35
N ALA A 20 -0.23 1.28 -1.60
CA ALA A 20 -0.07 -0.11 -2.06
C ALA A 20 -0.79 -0.42 -3.39
N GLY A 21 -1.86 0.32 -3.72
CA GLY A 21 -2.57 0.21 -4.99
C GLY A 21 -1.69 0.37 -6.23
N LEU A 22 -0.64 1.20 -6.15
CA LEU A 22 0.30 1.38 -7.27
C LEU A 22 1.03 0.07 -7.63
N SER A 23 1.23 -0.81 -6.66
CA SER A 23 1.95 -2.08 -6.83
C SER A 23 1.04 -3.24 -7.26
N ALA A 24 -0.29 -3.06 -7.29
CA ALA A 24 -1.23 -4.12 -7.60
C ALA A 24 -1.02 -4.70 -9.01
N GLU A 25 -0.76 -3.85 -10.00
CA GLU A 25 -0.50 -4.27 -11.39
C GLU A 25 0.87 -4.97 -11.56
N SER A 26 1.77 -4.82 -10.57
CA SER A 26 3.02 -5.58 -10.51
C SER A 26 2.86 -6.93 -9.81
N GLY A 27 1.63 -7.34 -9.48
CA GLY A 27 1.34 -8.61 -8.81
C GLY A 27 1.61 -8.60 -7.31
N ILE A 28 1.91 -7.43 -6.71
CA ILE A 28 2.09 -7.32 -5.26
C ILE A 28 0.71 -7.20 -4.60
N PRO A 29 0.32 -8.13 -3.70
CA PRO A 29 -0.97 -8.06 -3.03
C PRO A 29 -1.10 -6.77 -2.21
N THR A 30 -2.24 -6.11 -2.34
CA THR A 30 -2.54 -4.94 -1.50
C THR A 30 -3.28 -5.37 -0.24
N PHE A 31 -3.32 -4.48 0.75
CA PHE A 31 -3.99 -4.75 2.01
C PHE A 31 -5.50 -5.02 1.86
N ARG A 32 -6.19 -4.28 0.98
CA ARG A 32 -7.66 -4.20 0.93
C ARG A 32 -8.30 -4.69 -0.37
N ALA A 33 -7.50 -5.13 -1.35
CA ALA A 33 -8.06 -5.72 -2.58
C ALA A 33 -8.89 -6.99 -2.29
N PRO A 34 -9.74 -7.44 -3.23
CA PRO A 34 -10.34 -8.76 -3.16
C PRO A 34 -9.25 -9.84 -3.02
N GLY A 35 -9.29 -10.61 -1.92
CA GLY A 35 -8.23 -11.58 -1.59
C GLY A 35 -6.96 -10.96 -0.99
N GLY A 36 -6.99 -9.66 -0.67
CA GLY A 36 -5.89 -8.93 -0.07
C GLY A 36 -5.54 -9.39 1.34
N LEU A 37 -4.38 -8.96 1.82
CA LEU A 37 -3.75 -9.48 3.04
C LEU A 37 -4.66 -9.41 4.27
N TRP A 38 -5.52 -8.40 4.37
CA TRP A 38 -6.37 -8.19 5.56
C TRP A 38 -7.57 -9.16 5.66
N ARG A 39 -7.87 -9.90 4.58
CA ARG A 39 -8.85 -10.99 4.62
C ARG A 39 -8.24 -12.31 5.07
N ILE A 40 -6.91 -12.42 5.02
CA ILE A 40 -6.15 -13.64 5.35
C ILE A 40 -5.52 -13.50 6.74
N PHE A 41 -5.04 -12.30 7.08
CA PHE A 41 -4.39 -12.00 8.35
C PHE A 41 -4.93 -10.70 8.96
N SER A 42 -5.11 -10.68 10.28
CA SER A 42 -5.44 -9.46 10.99
C SER A 42 -4.21 -8.53 11.04
N PRO A 43 -4.32 -7.23 10.71
CA PRO A 43 -3.18 -6.30 10.77
C PRO A 43 -2.49 -6.26 12.14
N GLN A 44 -3.28 -6.40 13.21
CA GLN A 44 -2.82 -6.45 14.60
C GLN A 44 -2.00 -7.71 14.94
N GLU A 45 -2.02 -8.72 14.06
CA GLU A 45 -1.28 -9.97 14.24
C GLU A 45 0.04 -10.00 13.49
N LEU A 46 0.29 -9.04 12.59
CA LEU A 46 1.50 -9.04 11.75
C LEU A 46 2.32 -7.75 11.86
N ALA A 47 1.70 -6.58 11.86
CA ALA A 47 2.40 -5.32 11.64
C ALA A 47 2.56 -4.47 12.91
N THR A 48 2.78 -5.11 14.07
CA THR A 48 3.05 -4.41 15.34
C THR A 48 4.24 -5.01 16.08
N PRO A 49 4.96 -4.22 16.90
CA PRO A 49 6.04 -4.74 17.75
C PRO A 49 5.58 -5.87 18.67
N GLU A 50 4.38 -5.78 19.22
CA GLU A 50 3.80 -6.78 20.13
C GLU A 50 3.49 -8.09 19.40
N ALA A 51 3.01 -8.01 18.16
CA ALA A 51 2.78 -9.18 17.31
C ALA A 51 4.08 -9.93 17.03
N PHE A 52 5.14 -9.19 16.71
CA PHE A 52 6.46 -9.74 16.49
C PHE A 52 7.04 -10.38 17.76
N ALA A 53 6.93 -9.70 18.91
CA ALA A 53 7.36 -10.24 20.20
C ALA A 53 6.62 -11.52 20.58
N ARG A 54 5.32 -11.61 20.24
CA ARG A 54 4.48 -12.79 20.51
C ARG A 54 4.81 -13.98 19.61
N ASN A 55 5.00 -13.76 18.31
CA ASN A 55 5.31 -14.85 17.36
C ASN A 55 6.11 -14.34 16.16
N SER A 56 7.42 -14.19 16.33
CA SER A 56 8.32 -13.70 15.27
C SER A 56 8.39 -14.60 14.04
N ARG A 57 8.13 -15.92 14.18
CA ARG A 57 8.11 -16.86 13.03
C ARG A 57 6.89 -16.67 12.12
N LEU A 58 5.79 -16.16 12.65
CA LEU A 58 4.61 -15.84 11.85
C LEU A 58 4.77 -14.50 11.11
N VAL A 59 5.52 -13.57 11.70
CA VAL A 59 5.72 -12.21 11.16
C VAL A 59 6.85 -12.13 10.13
N TRP A 60 7.91 -12.93 10.30
CA TRP A 60 9.03 -13.04 9.35
C TRP A 60 8.69 -13.92 8.14
#